data_AF-A0A151PDG4-F1
#
_entry.id   AF-A0A151PDG4-F1
#
_cell.length_a   1.000
_cell.length_b   1.000
_cell.length_c   1.000
_cell.angle_alpha   90.00
_cell.angle_beta   90.00
_cell.angle_gamma   90.00
#
_symmetry.space_group_name_H-M   'P 1'
#
loop_
_entity.id
_entity.type
_entity.pdbx_description
1 polymer ?
#
loop_
_entity_poly.entity_id
_entity_poly.type
_entity_poly.pdbx_seq_one_letter_code
_entity_poly.pdbx_strand_id
1 'polypeptide(L)'
;MEVAQLGALAGNMENPDMAAYTSTQHMPMTMADILRQNLQALTQILDSQQQMLDRQQDWLRHSLVSFKMPKMRKDDDPKAFIKAFEHHTLMTGLNQEYWASQLGALVVGKAQAAYRALPRDKARDYECVKQAILY
;
A
#
# COMPACT_ATOMS: atom_id res chain seq x y z
N MET A 1 -0.19 -44.94 74.25
CA MET A 1 0.36 -44.28 73.05
C MET A 1 -0.82 -44.15 72.08
N GLU A 2 -1.69 -43.14 72.20
CA GLU A 2 -1.47 -41.68 71.98
C GLU A 2 -0.81 -41.48 70.61
N VAL A 3 -1.33 -40.75 69.62
CA VAL A 3 -1.92 -39.39 69.66
C VAL A 3 -2.84 -39.15 68.44
N ALA A 4 -3.64 -38.09 68.57
CA ALA A 4 -4.60 -37.47 67.66
C ALA A 4 -4.01 -36.72 66.44
N GLN A 5 -4.73 -36.78 65.30
CA GLN A 5 -5.34 -35.65 64.54
C GLN A 5 -4.55 -34.34 64.25
N LEU A 6 -4.44 -33.96 62.97
CA LEU A 6 -4.96 -32.71 62.32
C LEU A 6 -4.09 -32.07 61.21
N GLY A 7 -4.77 -31.64 60.12
CA GLY A 7 -4.35 -30.62 59.14
C GLY A 7 -3.80 -31.19 57.81
N ALA A 8 -4.22 -30.81 56.60
CA ALA A 8 -4.98 -29.64 56.16
C ALA A 8 -5.65 -29.90 54.79
N LEU A 9 -6.77 -29.21 54.58
CA LEU A 9 -7.53 -29.06 53.35
C LEU A 9 -6.68 -28.45 52.22
N ALA A 10 -6.70 -29.05 51.03
CA ALA A 10 -6.65 -28.32 49.77
C ALA A 10 -7.22 -29.23 48.67
N GLY A 11 -8.41 -28.87 48.18
CA GLY A 11 -9.04 -29.57 47.08
C GLY A 11 -8.21 -29.44 45.81
N ASN A 12 -7.82 -30.57 45.22
CA ASN A 12 -7.31 -30.60 43.86
C ASN A 12 -8.47 -30.92 42.92
N MET A 13 -9.26 -29.88 42.69
CA MET A 13 -9.83 -29.47 41.41
C MET A 13 -9.74 -30.52 40.30
N GLU A 14 -10.74 -31.41 40.24
CA GLU A 14 -11.14 -31.99 38.97
C GLU A 14 -11.50 -30.80 38.08
N ASN A 15 -10.75 -30.60 37.01
CA ASN A 15 -10.99 -29.55 36.03
C ASN A 15 -11.76 -30.19 34.87
N PRO A 16 -13.11 -30.20 34.87
CA PRO A 16 -13.88 -30.62 33.72
C PRO A 16 -14.04 -29.43 32.78
N ASP A 17 -12.94 -28.91 32.24
CA ASP A 17 -13.01 -27.93 31.14
C ASP A 17 -11.97 -28.21 30.05
N MET A 18 -11.85 -29.49 29.71
CA MET A 18 -11.28 -29.97 28.44
C MET A 18 -12.40 -30.33 27.45
N ALA A 19 -13.56 -29.69 27.56
CA ALA A 19 -14.65 -29.81 26.58
C ALA A 19 -14.79 -28.55 25.70
N ALA A 20 -14.07 -27.47 26.01
CA ALA A 20 -14.19 -26.19 25.30
C ALA A 20 -13.07 -25.91 24.28
N TYR A 21 -12.03 -26.75 24.19
CA TYR A 21 -10.93 -26.53 23.26
C TYR A 21 -10.85 -27.67 22.25
N THR A 22 -10.87 -27.30 20.96
CA THR A 22 -10.67 -28.13 19.75
C THR A 22 -11.90 -28.81 19.16
N SER A 23 -12.91 -28.01 18.80
CA SER A 23 -13.67 -28.28 17.56
C SER A 23 -14.14 -26.98 16.93
N THR A 24 -13.21 -26.11 16.57
CA THR A 24 -13.36 -25.38 15.32
C THR A 24 -13.23 -26.41 14.21
N GLN A 25 -14.34 -27.09 13.91
CA GLN A 25 -14.48 -27.91 12.72
C GLN A 25 -14.19 -26.99 11.54
N HIS A 26 -12.95 -27.03 11.03
CA HIS A 26 -12.66 -26.50 9.72
C HIS A 26 -13.47 -27.38 8.77
N MET A 27 -14.63 -26.89 8.30
CA MET A 27 -15.41 -27.66 7.33
C MET A 27 -14.46 -27.96 6.16
N PRO A 28 -14.22 -29.25 5.84
CA PRO A 28 -13.36 -29.58 4.73
C PRO A 28 -14.01 -29.00 3.48
N MET A 29 -13.36 -28.00 2.88
CA MET A 29 -13.82 -27.45 1.61
C MET A 29 -13.92 -28.57 0.61
N THR A 30 -15.07 -28.68 -0.04
CA THR A 30 -15.25 -29.66 -1.10
C THR A 30 -14.40 -29.27 -2.31
N MET A 31 -14.09 -30.23 -3.17
CA MET A 31 -13.44 -29.93 -4.45
C MET A 31 -14.23 -28.88 -5.28
N ALA A 32 -15.56 -28.87 -5.16
CA ALA A 32 -16.41 -27.89 -5.81
C ALA A 32 -16.22 -26.47 -5.24
N ASP A 33 -16.01 -26.34 -3.92
CA ASP A 33 -15.75 -25.05 -3.28
C ASP A 33 -14.39 -24.48 -3.70
N ILE A 34 -13.37 -25.34 -3.78
CA ILE A 34 -12.02 -24.96 -4.25
C ILE A 34 -12.08 -24.47 -5.70
N LEU A 35 -12.79 -25.17 -6.57
CA LEU A 35 -12.97 -24.77 -7.98
C LEU A 35 -13.70 -23.43 -8.09
N ARG A 36 -14.76 -23.22 -7.31
CA ARG A 36 -15.50 -21.96 -7.28
C ARG A 36 -14.59 -20.80 -6.81
N GLN A 37 -13.83 -21.00 -5.75
CA GLN A 37 -12.91 -19.98 -5.23
C GLN A 37 -11.82 -19.62 -6.24
N ASN A 38 -11.25 -20.62 -6.93
CA ASN A 38 -10.25 -20.36 -7.96
C ASN A 38 -10.82 -19.56 -9.13
N LEU A 39 -12.02 -19.90 -9.61
CA LEU A 39 -12.68 -19.12 -10.68
C LEU A 39 -12.95 -17.68 -10.25
N GLN A 40 -13.39 -17.48 -8.99
CA GLN A 40 -13.59 -16.14 -8.45
C GLN A 40 -12.27 -15.37 -8.35
N ALA A 41 -11.20 -16.00 -7.85
CA ALA A 41 -9.88 -15.37 -7.74
C ALA A 41 -9.32 -14.98 -9.13
N LEU A 42 -9.46 -15.85 -10.13
CA LEU A 42 -9.02 -15.55 -11.49
C LEU A 42 -9.79 -14.39 -12.11
N THR A 43 -11.11 -14.30 -11.85
CA THR A 43 -11.92 -13.16 -12.29
C THR A 43 -11.44 -11.86 -11.65
N GLN A 44 -11.20 -11.87 -10.33
CA GLN A 44 -10.69 -10.70 -9.61
C GLN A 44 -9.30 -10.27 -10.09
N ILE A 45 -8.42 -11.23 -10.43
CA ILE A 45 -7.10 -10.95 -10.99
C ILE A 45 -7.25 -10.26 -12.34
N LEU A 46 -8.13 -10.77 -13.21
CA LEU A 46 -8.36 -10.21 -14.54
C LEU A 46 -8.92 -8.78 -14.45
N ASP A 47 -9.92 -8.57 -13.60
CA ASP A 47 -10.51 -7.24 -13.35
C ASP A 47 -9.47 -6.25 -12.82
N SER A 48 -8.62 -6.70 -11.89
CA SER A 48 -7.53 -5.88 -11.33
C SER A 48 -6.50 -5.50 -12.39
N GLN A 49 -6.15 -6.43 -13.29
CA GLN A 49 -5.23 -6.14 -14.39
C GLN A 49 -5.84 -5.16 -15.41
N GLN A 50 -7.12 -5.33 -15.75
CA GLN A 50 -7.81 -4.40 -16.64
C GLN A 50 -7.88 -3.00 -16.03
N GLN A 51 -8.28 -2.88 -14.76
CA GLN A 51 -8.29 -1.60 -14.07
C GLN A 51 -6.90 -0.96 -13.98
N MET A 52 -5.85 -1.76 -13.82
CA MET A 52 -4.48 -1.25 -13.83
C MET A 52 -4.09 -0.67 -15.20
N LEU A 53 -4.45 -1.37 -16.28
CA LEU A 53 -4.21 -0.92 -17.65
C LEU A 53 -5.00 0.35 -17.99
N ASP A 54 -6.28 0.41 -17.61
CA ASP A 54 -7.13 1.58 -17.85
C ASP A 54 -6.58 2.81 -17.12
N ARG A 55 -6.17 2.65 -15.86
CA ARG A 55 -5.51 3.71 -15.09
C ARG A 55 -4.20 4.14 -15.72
N GLN A 56 -3.42 3.20 -16.27
CA GLN A 56 -2.17 3.53 -16.93
C GLN A 56 -2.42 4.30 -18.24
N GLN A 57 -3.41 3.92 -19.03
CA GLN A 57 -3.79 4.65 -20.24
C GLN A 57 -4.33 6.04 -19.94
N ASP A 58 -5.20 6.16 -18.94
CA ASP A 58 -5.71 7.44 -18.45
C ASP A 58 -4.57 8.37 -18.02
N TRP A 59 -3.64 7.83 -17.23
CA TRP A 59 -2.42 8.54 -16.85
C TRP A 59 -1.57 8.98 -18.04
N LEU A 60 -1.38 8.12 -19.05
CA LEU A 60 -0.63 8.48 -20.26
C LEU A 60 -1.33 9.60 -21.04
N ARG A 61 -2.66 9.53 -21.20
CA ARG A 61 -3.44 10.54 -21.92
C ARG A 61 -3.40 11.90 -21.25
N HIS A 62 -3.59 11.94 -19.94
CA HIS A 62 -3.67 13.19 -19.19
C HIS A 62 -2.31 13.78 -18.85
N SER A 63 -1.26 12.97 -18.83
CA SER A 63 0.04 13.42 -18.37
C SER A 63 1.10 13.60 -19.47
N LEU A 64 1.07 12.86 -20.58
CA LEU A 64 2.11 12.95 -21.63
C LEU A 64 1.72 13.77 -22.85
N VAL A 65 0.42 13.89 -23.18
CA VAL A 65 0.03 14.48 -24.47
C VAL A 65 0.24 16.02 -24.49
N SER A 66 0.31 16.68 -23.32
CA SER A 66 0.47 18.14 -23.24
C SER A 66 1.53 18.66 -22.24
N PHE A 67 2.06 17.85 -21.33
CA PHE A 67 3.01 18.31 -20.30
C PHE A 67 4.47 18.24 -20.78
N LYS A 68 4.86 19.15 -21.68
CA LYS A 68 6.21 19.20 -22.28
C LYS A 68 7.22 19.94 -21.41
N MET A 69 7.41 19.47 -20.18
CA MET A 69 8.48 19.98 -19.31
C MET A 69 9.77 19.14 -19.47
N PRO A 70 10.95 19.77 -19.60
CA PRO A 70 12.22 19.05 -19.56
C PRO A 70 12.43 18.31 -18.23
N LYS A 71 13.12 17.16 -18.29
CA LYS A 71 13.58 16.47 -17.07
C LYS A 71 14.60 17.32 -16.32
N MET A 72 14.60 17.17 -15.00
CA MET A 72 15.62 17.72 -14.13
C MET A 72 16.99 17.18 -14.52
N ARG A 73 18.01 18.03 -14.49
CA ARG A 73 19.42 17.65 -14.61
C ARG A 73 20.00 17.32 -13.24
N LYS A 74 21.12 16.59 -13.20
CA LYS A 74 21.76 16.20 -11.92
C LYS A 74 22.27 17.41 -11.13
N ASP A 75 22.57 18.47 -11.86
CA ASP A 75 23.17 19.74 -11.49
C ASP A 75 22.13 20.84 -11.21
N ASP A 76 20.85 20.59 -11.51
CA ASP A 76 19.78 21.54 -11.21
C ASP A 76 19.50 21.62 -9.71
N ASP A 77 19.16 22.82 -9.24
CA ASP A 77 18.62 23.01 -7.88
C ASP A 77 17.20 22.41 -7.79
N PRO A 78 16.94 21.43 -6.90
CA PRO A 78 15.62 20.81 -6.77
C PRO A 78 14.50 21.82 -6.48
N LYS A 79 14.80 22.87 -5.70
CA LYS A 79 13.81 23.89 -5.34
C LYS A 79 13.43 24.77 -6.53
N ALA A 80 14.40 25.21 -7.32
CA ALA A 80 14.16 25.94 -8.56
C ALA A 80 13.39 25.08 -9.58
N PHE A 81 13.75 23.80 -9.72
CA PHE A 81 13.07 22.87 -10.62
C PHE A 81 11.60 22.68 -10.23
N ILE A 82 11.31 22.45 -8.95
CA ILE A 82 9.93 22.30 -8.46
C ILE A 82 9.10 23.57 -8.69
N LYS A 83 9.67 24.76 -8.48
CA LYS A 83 8.98 26.02 -8.79
C LYS A 83 8.64 26.15 -10.28
N ALA A 84 9.57 25.78 -11.16
CA ALA A 84 9.33 25.77 -12.60
C ALA A 84 8.24 24.76 -12.98
N PHE A 85 8.21 23.61 -12.31
CA PHE A 85 7.17 22.59 -12.45
C PHE A 85 5.79 23.13 -12.06
N GLU A 86 5.65 23.73 -10.88
CA GLU A 86 4.39 24.32 -10.40
C GLU A 86 3.88 25.41 -11.34
N HIS A 87 4.78 26.24 -11.89
CA HIS A 87 4.38 27.22 -12.87
C HIS A 87 3.88 26.57 -14.17
N HIS A 88 4.55 25.52 -14.63
CA HIS A 88 4.17 24.79 -15.84
C HIS A 88 2.85 24.03 -15.69
N THR A 89 2.56 23.44 -14.52
CA THR A 89 1.27 22.79 -14.23
C THR A 89 0.11 23.77 -14.28
N LEU A 90 0.29 24.98 -13.74
CA LEU A 90 -0.70 26.05 -13.82
C LEU A 90 -0.94 26.50 -15.27
N MET A 91 0.13 26.68 -16.05
CA MET A 91 0.02 27.09 -17.46
C MET A 91 -0.67 26.05 -18.35
N THR A 92 -0.43 24.76 -18.08
CA THR A 92 -0.97 23.66 -18.89
C THR A 92 -2.33 23.15 -18.40
N GLY A 93 -2.80 23.64 -17.24
CA GLY A 93 -4.03 23.17 -16.62
C GLY A 93 -3.96 21.71 -16.17
N LEU A 94 -2.76 21.21 -15.83
CA LEU A 94 -2.61 19.82 -15.38
C LEU A 94 -3.40 19.61 -14.08
N ASN A 95 -4.28 18.61 -14.07
CA ASN A 95 -5.02 18.26 -12.86
C ASN A 95 -4.06 17.88 -11.71
N GLN A 96 -4.31 18.43 -10.52
CA GLN A 96 -3.48 18.29 -9.33
C GLN A 96 -3.25 16.82 -8.94
N GLU A 97 -4.21 15.94 -9.21
CA GLU A 97 -4.09 14.50 -8.95
C GLU A 97 -2.90 13.84 -9.68
N TYR A 98 -2.43 14.42 -10.78
CA TYR A 98 -1.29 13.90 -11.55
C TYR A 98 0.04 14.57 -11.19
N TRP A 99 0.05 15.63 -10.38
CA TRP A 99 1.26 16.41 -10.12
C TRP A 99 2.37 15.57 -9.49
N ALA A 100 2.05 14.77 -8.46
CA ALA A 100 3.02 13.91 -7.79
C ALA A 100 3.68 12.91 -8.75
N SER A 101 2.86 12.27 -9.60
CA SER A 101 3.34 11.29 -10.57
C SER A 101 4.16 11.93 -11.68
N GLN A 102 3.78 13.13 -12.15
CA GLN A 102 4.55 13.87 -13.15
C GLN A 102 5.88 14.36 -12.61
N LEU A 103 5.89 14.93 -11.41
CA LEU A 103 7.13 15.36 -10.77
C LEU A 103 8.09 14.18 -10.60
N GLY A 104 7.59 13.03 -10.11
CA GLY A 104 8.37 11.80 -9.96
C GLY A 104 8.98 11.25 -11.26
N ALA A 105 8.34 11.48 -12.41
CA ALA A 105 8.84 11.08 -13.72
C ALA A 105 9.92 12.03 -14.28
N LEU A 106 9.89 13.30 -13.85
CA LEU A 106 10.78 14.36 -14.31
C LEU A 106 12.04 14.53 -13.47
N VAL A 107 11.97 14.23 -12.17
CA VAL A 107 13.15 14.27 -11.30
C VAL A 107 14.10 13.10 -11.56
N VAL A 108 15.39 13.34 -11.30
CA VAL A 108 16.48 12.36 -11.51
C VAL A 108 17.40 12.30 -10.29
N GLY A 109 18.29 11.32 -10.24
CA GLY A 109 19.33 11.24 -9.22
C GLY A 109 18.77 11.16 -7.80
N LYS A 110 19.28 12.00 -6.89
CA LYS A 110 18.88 11.99 -5.46
C LYS A 110 17.40 12.31 -5.26
N ALA A 111 16.86 13.27 -6.02
CA ALA A 111 15.44 13.63 -5.97
C ALA A 111 14.55 12.44 -6.38
N GLN A 112 14.96 11.68 -7.41
CA GLN A 112 14.23 10.47 -7.80
C GLN A 112 14.36 9.34 -6.77
N ALA A 113 15.52 9.20 -6.13
CA ALA A 113 15.71 8.24 -5.05
C ALA A 113 14.78 8.54 -3.87
N ALA A 114 14.65 9.82 -3.49
CA ALA A 114 13.74 10.25 -2.43
C ALA A 114 12.26 9.99 -2.77
N TYR A 115 11.84 10.31 -4.00
CA TYR A 115 10.49 9.97 -4.49
C TYR A 115 10.22 8.46 -4.40
N ARG A 116 11.17 7.62 -4.83
CA ARG A 116 11.01 6.15 -4.80
C ARG A 116 11.05 5.54 -3.40
N ALA A 117 11.62 6.25 -2.42
CA ALA A 117 11.65 5.82 -1.04
C ALA A 117 10.31 6.06 -0.31
N LEU A 118 9.40 6.87 -0.89
CA LEU A 118 8.11 7.15 -0.27
C LEU A 118 7.18 5.93 -0.30
N PRO A 119 6.40 5.71 0.78
CA PRO A 119 5.27 4.79 0.77
C PRO A 119 4.27 5.14 -0.34
N ARG A 120 3.57 4.13 -0.88
CA ARG A 120 2.68 4.30 -2.05
C ARG A 120 1.55 5.30 -1.83
N ASP A 121 1.02 5.41 -0.61
CA ASP A 121 0.02 6.40 -0.22
C ASP A 121 0.61 7.82 -0.26
N LYS A 122 1.84 8.00 0.22
CA LYS A 122 2.56 9.28 0.22
C LYS A 122 3.09 9.69 -1.15
N ALA A 123 3.48 8.73 -1.99
CA ALA A 123 3.96 8.99 -3.35
C ALA A 123 2.88 9.55 -4.29
N ARG A 124 1.60 9.48 -3.89
CA ARG A 124 0.46 10.08 -4.61
C ARG A 124 0.14 11.50 -4.15
N ASP A 125 0.65 11.91 -3.00
CA ASP A 125 0.44 13.24 -2.44
C ASP A 125 1.59 14.16 -2.90
N TYR A 126 1.22 15.22 -3.63
CA TYR A 126 2.18 16.15 -4.20
C TYR A 126 3.06 16.83 -3.14
N GLU A 127 2.48 17.25 -2.01
CA GLU A 127 3.22 17.91 -0.95
C GLU A 127 4.19 16.95 -0.27
N CYS A 128 3.78 15.69 -0.05
CA CYS A 128 4.68 14.66 0.46
C CYS A 128 5.88 14.41 -0.47
N VAL A 129 5.64 14.33 -1.78
CA VAL A 129 6.69 14.18 -2.79
C VAL A 129 7.63 15.38 -2.82
N LYS A 130 7.07 16.59 -2.81
CA LYS A 130 7.83 17.84 -2.79
C LYS A 130 8.74 17.92 -1.56
N GLN A 131 8.21 17.59 -0.37
CA GLN A 131 9.00 17.57 0.86
C GLN A 131 10.16 16.58 0.78
N ALA A 132 9.90 15.34 0.33
CA ALA A 132 10.94 14.32 0.21
C ALA A 132 12.05 14.70 -0.80
N ILE A 133 11.73 15.44 -1.85
CA ILE A 133 12.75 15.89 -2.82
C ILE A 133 13.62 17.02 -2.24
N LEU A 134 13.06 17.83 -1.34
CA LEU A 134 13.73 19.02 -0.79
C LEU A 134 14.56 18.73 0.47
N TYR A 135 14.26 17.64 1.19
CA TYR A 135 14.84 17.30 2.50
C TYR A 135 15.30 15.84 2.55
#